data_AF-A0A961L586-F1
#
_entry.id   AF-A0A961L586-F1
#
_cell.length_a   1.000
_cell.length_b   1.000
_cell.length_c   1.000
_cell.angle_alpha   90.00
_cell.angle_beta   90.00
_cell.angle_gamma   90.00
#
_symmetry.space_group_name_H-M   'P 1'
#
loop_
_entity.id
_entity.type
_entity.pdbx_description
1 polymer ?
#
loop_
_entity_poly.entity_id
_entity_poly.type
_entity_poly.pdbx_seq_one_letter_code
_entity_poly.pdbx_strand_id
1 'polypeptide(L)' 'MSRLASGGQIDRSRDLDVLFDGRQLVAHPGDTLASALLANGIRLVGRSFKYHRPRGILAAGSEEP' A
#
# COMPACT_ATOMS: atom_id res chain seq x y z
N MET A 1 4.26 0.61 -8.14
CA MET A 1 5.61 0.02 -8.10
C MET A 1 5.33 -1.45 -7.89
N SER A 2 5.82 -2.37 -8.73
CA SER A 2 5.44 -3.78 -8.52
C SER A 2 6.24 -4.37 -7.37
N ARG A 3 5.60 -5.22 -6.57
CA ARG A 3 6.28 -6.00 -5.53
C ARG A 3 7.40 -6.84 -6.17
N LEU A 4 8.51 -6.98 -5.45
CA LEU A 4 9.61 -7.86 -5.85
C LEU A 4 9.18 -9.33 -5.75
N ALA A 5 9.74 -10.17 -6.63
CA ALA A 5 9.44 -11.61 -6.65
C ALA A 5 9.82 -12.34 -5.36
N SER A 6 10.85 -11.87 -4.64
CA SER A 6 11.33 -12.46 -3.39
C SER A 6 11.80 -11.39 -2.38
N GLY A 7 12.08 -11.79 -1.13
CA GLY A 7 12.58 -10.92 -0.06
C GLY A 7 11.48 -10.20 0.75
N GLY A 8 11.83 -9.18 1.53
CA GLY A 8 10.86 -8.48 2.40
C GLY A 8 10.37 -9.30 3.60
N GLN A 9 9.73 -8.64 4.56
CA GLN A 9 9.25 -9.25 5.81
C GLN A 9 7.76 -9.60 5.72
N ILE A 10 7.42 -10.47 4.76
CA ILE A 10 6.04 -10.90 4.51
C ILE A 10 5.94 -12.42 4.30
N ASP A 11 4.82 -13.01 4.67
CA ASP A 11 4.49 -14.41 4.45
C ASP A 11 3.71 -14.58 3.13
N ARG A 12 4.40 -14.96 2.06
CA ARG A 12 3.78 -15.17 0.74
C ARG A 12 3.03 -16.49 0.58
N SER A 13 3.03 -17.36 1.60
CA SER A 13 2.31 -18.64 1.53
C SER A 13 0.81 -18.48 1.73
N ARG A 14 0.38 -17.29 2.18
CA ARG A 14 -1.02 -16.98 2.49
C ARG A 14 -1.38 -15.62 1.94
N ASP A 15 -2.60 -15.56 1.42
CA ASP A 15 -3.22 -14.33 0.96
C ASP A 15 -4.19 -13.81 2.02
N LEU A 16 -4.29 -12.48 2.10
CA LEU A 16 -5.26 -11.76 2.91
C LEU A 16 -6.05 -10.84 1.97
N ASP A 17 -7.38 -10.96 2.03
CA ASP A 17 -8.27 -10.04 1.33
C ASP A 17 -8.43 -8.76 2.13
N VAL A 18 -8.11 -7.63 1.51
CA VAL A 18 -8.20 -6.30 2.12
C VAL A 18 -9.10 -5.42 1.26
N LEU A 19 -10.11 -4.81 1.89
CA LEU A 19 -10.96 -3.82 1.24
C LEU A 19 -10.43 -2.41 1.51
N PHE A 20 -10.10 -1.68 0.45
CA PHE A 20 -9.68 -0.27 0.53
C PHE A 20 -10.42 0.55 -0.53
N ASP A 21 -11.09 1.64 -0.11
CA ASP A 21 -11.89 2.49 -0.99
C ASP A 21 -12.85 1.71 -1.91
N GLY A 22 -13.46 0.65 -1.37
CA GLY A 22 -14.38 -0.23 -2.11
C GLY A 22 -13.70 -1.19 -3.10
N ARG A 23 -12.36 -1.24 -3.15
CA ARG A 23 -11.58 -2.15 -3.99
C ARG A 23 -10.99 -3.27 -3.15
N GLN A 24 -11.19 -4.51 -3.59
CA GLN A 24 -10.53 -5.67 -3.02
C GLN A 24 -9.08 -5.72 -3.48
N LEU A 25 -8.16 -5.94 -2.54
CA LEU A 25 -6.73 -5.99 -2.72
C LEU A 25 -6.20 -7.27 -2.08
N VAL A 26 -5.18 -7.85 -2.70
CA VAL A 26 -4.44 -8.96 -2.09
C VAL A 26 -3.29 -8.40 -1.28
N ALA A 27 -3.23 -8.77 -0.02
CA ALA A 27 -2.09 -8.53 0.86
C ALA A 27 -1.57 -9.86 1.41
N HIS A 28 -0.45 -9.79 2.11
CA HIS A 28 0.15 -10.95 2.77
C HIS A 28 0.40 -10.61 4.25
N PRO A 29 0.37 -11.59 5.18
CA PRO A 29 0.75 -11.34 6.55
C PRO A 29 2.14 -10.69 6.64
N GLY A 30 2.24 -9.59 7.38
CA GLY A 30 3.44 -8.74 7.46
C GLY A 30 3.37 -7.47 6.59
N ASP A 31 2.45 -7.40 5.64
CA ASP A 31 2.18 -6.14 4.93
C ASP A 31 1.59 -5.09 5.89
N THR A 32 2.02 -3.85 5.71
CA THR A 32 1.26 -2.66 6.11
C THR A 32 0.26 -2.30 5.01
N LEU A 33 -0.76 -1.50 5.33
CA LEU A 33 -1.70 -0.99 4.31
C LEU A 33 -0.94 -0.27 3.17
N ALA A 34 0.06 0.55 3.50
CA ALA A 34 0.87 1.24 2.51
C ALA A 34 1.60 0.27 1.55
N SER A 35 2.24 -0.77 2.09
CA SER A 35 2.93 -1.78 1.28
C SER A 35 1.98 -2.59 0.39
N ALA A 36 0.78 -2.94 0.90
CA ALA A 36 -0.25 -3.63 0.13
C ALA A 36 -0.78 -2.75 -1.02
N LEU A 37 -1.04 -1.47 -0.78
CA LEU A 37 -1.47 -0.53 -1.82
C LEU A 37 -0.44 -0.40 -2.94
N LEU A 38 0.83 -0.22 -2.58
CA LEU A 38 1.91 -0.13 -3.56
C LEU A 38 2.03 -1.41 -4.39
N ALA A 39 1.97 -2.58 -3.75
CA ALA A 39 2.02 -3.89 -4.41
C ALA A 39 0.87 -4.11 -5.39
N ASN A 40 -0.32 -3.60 -5.09
CA ASN A 40 -1.49 -3.61 -5.96
C ASN A 40 -1.50 -2.44 -6.98
N GLY A 41 -0.37 -1.73 -7.12
CA GLY A 41 -0.21 -0.65 -8.10
C GLY A 41 -0.90 0.67 -7.75
N ILE A 42 -1.50 0.79 -6.56
CA ILE A 42 -2.17 2.01 -6.10
C ILE A 42 -1.12 3.00 -5.61
N ARG A 43 -1.00 4.13 -6.32
CA ARG A 43 -0.07 5.23 -6.00
C ARG A 43 -0.77 6.50 -5.53
N LEU A 44 -2.05 6.66 -5.86
CA LEU A 44 -2.88 7.78 -5.42
C LEU A 44 -3.69 7.31 -4.22
N VAL A 45 -3.40 7.86 -3.05
CA VAL A 45 -4.08 7.49 -1.78
C VAL A 45 -4.94 8.63 -1.24
N GLY A 46 -4.79 9.84 -1.78
CA GLY A 46 -5.59 10.98 -1.38
C GLY A 46 -5.23 12.26 -2.12
N ARG A 47 -5.71 13.38 -1.60
CA ARG A 47 -5.41 14.72 -2.13
C ARG A 47 -5.01 15.65 -0.99
N SER A 48 -4.06 16.54 -1.24
CA SER A 48 -3.60 17.49 -0.23
C SER A 48 -4.73 18.39 0.26
N PHE A 49 -4.79 18.67 1.55
CA PHE A 49 -5.84 19.50 2.16
C PHE A 49 -6.05 20.86 1.47
N LYS A 50 -5.00 21.67 1.33
CA LYS A 50 -5.12 23.05 0.82
C LYS A 50 -5.31 23.15 -0.70
N TYR A 51 -4.61 22.31 -1.45
CA TYR A 51 -4.47 22.47 -2.90
C TYR A 51 -5.12 21.36 -3.71
N HIS A 52 -5.77 20.39 -3.07
CA HIS A 52 -6.37 19.19 -3.69
C HIS A 52 -5.46 18.45 -4.69
N ARG A 53 -4.13 18.59 -4.53
CA ARG A 53 -3.15 17.94 -5.40
C ARG A 53 -3.13 16.45 -5.10
N PRO A 54 -3.03 15.58 -6.13
CA PRO A 54 -2.83 14.15 -5.95
C PRO A 54 -1.70 13.84 -4.95
N ARG A 55 -1.94 12.95 -3.99
CA ARG A 55 -0.95 12.49 -3.00
C ARG A 55 -0.83 10.97 -3.00
N GLY A 56 0.40 10.50 -2.85
CA GLY A 56 0.78 9.11 -2.68
C GLY A 56 1.57 8.91 -1.41
N ILE A 57 1.88 7.66 -1.10
CA ILE A 57 2.76 7.26 0.00
C ILE A 57 4.17 7.83 -0.25
N LEU A 58 4.76 8.46 0.77
CA LEU A 58 6.07 9.10 0.67
C LEU A 58 7.17 8.35 1.45
N ALA A 59 6.83 7.79 2.60
CA ALA A 59 7.72 7.17 3.57
C ALA A 59 7.25 5.75 3.93
N ALA A 60 7.92 5.13 4.91
CA ALA A 60 7.67 3.75 5.32
C ALA A 60 7.51 3.58 6.84
N GLY A 61 7.26 4.68 7.56
CA GLY A 61 7.22 4.71 9.01
C GLY A 61 6.39 5.86 9.57
N SER A 62 6.67 6.24 10.82
CA SER A 62 5.98 7.31 11.53
C SER A 62 6.18 8.69 10.91
N GLU A 63 7.17 8.84 10.05
CA GLU A 63 7.47 10.07 9.32
C GLU A 63 6.59 10.30 8.08
N GLU A 64 5.63 9.40 7.78
CA GLU A 64 4.61 9.66 6.77
C GLU A 64 3.78 10.91 7.13
N PRO A 65 3.64 11.89 6.20
CA PRO A 65 3.08 13.20 6.48
C PRO A 65 1.54 13.31 6.42
#